data_AF-A0A3C0BB68-F1
#
_entry.id   AF-A0A3C0BB68-F1
#
_cell.length_a   1.000
_cell.length_b   1.000
_cell.length_c   1.000
_cell.angle_alpha   90.00
_cell.angle_beta   90.00
_cell.angle_gamma   90.00
#
_symmetry.space_group_name_H-M   'P 1'
#
loop_
_entity.id
_entity.type
_entity.pdbx_description
1 polymer ?
#
loop_
_entity_poly.entity_id
_entity_poly.type
_entity_poly.pdbx_seq_one_letter_code
_entity_poly.pdbx_strand_id
1 'polypeptide(L)'
;NPSNIKFQVDDFNGDGKSELLVMIFPFPDVDIALIETYSFNITPTFSVIRHTPKSANASINHYYETRDMDADGIPELIRLKSDGMYVYKFLFEPGGQTISDPVHYTFPTSAFQVYWADFNADGYCDILFRNKSTGLWGIQLFTGSDFITVDCPVTLTEDPSNNRVSYSLLDYNGDGLVDINERYLESENPKKFRNTFFYNNGNGFRSESFYTYDIDHDIRINPIERTTDMNGDGINDVIYQANNDYNPGLVYLVAYEVNSKDKSNLIEVIRDEFDNETTFTYKHLPYCTGDDQTEPEYVKYTDSSYPFMDFQGPMAVVTKVSAFDGLGNQPDNVREIKYHYEGAKIHLKGKGYLGFMKTRVADVDAGSWSETTNKIEKTDNYIFPHTDISRSYVKINGQDKKLNETKYTYYVHNKPLQNLAKHYAPYQTKVHSKNWNEKGEYEKTVRTESLYLGNENALTYGNPYKVLELGSESELENHSSISAFRFGKEASTFYSYKLNLIDR
;
A
#
# COMPACT_ATOMS: atom_id res chain seq x y z
N ASN A 1 21.75 -7.79 34.80
CA ASN A 1 21.31 -6.41 35.09
C ASN A 1 20.48 -5.95 33.89
N PRO A 2 19.19 -5.60 34.04
CA PRO A 2 18.36 -5.16 32.91
C PRO A 2 18.95 -4.00 32.10
N SER A 3 19.91 -3.25 32.65
CA SER A 3 20.68 -2.21 31.94
C SER A 3 21.56 -2.73 30.78
N ASN A 4 21.81 -4.04 30.71
CA ASN A 4 22.71 -4.64 29.71
C ASN A 4 21.94 -5.31 28.56
N ILE A 5 20.72 -4.87 28.30
CA ILE A 5 19.86 -5.45 27.28
C ILE A 5 19.30 -4.32 26.42
N LYS A 6 19.25 -4.56 25.11
CA LYS A 6 18.50 -3.75 24.14
C LYS A 6 17.48 -4.67 23.46
N PHE A 7 16.34 -4.11 23.08
CA PHE A 7 15.30 -4.83 22.37
C PHE A 7 14.92 -4.06 21.10
N GLN A 8 14.56 -4.78 20.05
CA GLN A 8 13.94 -4.26 18.83
C GLN A 8 12.74 -5.15 18.47
N VAL A 9 11.72 -4.57 17.86
CA VAL A 9 10.52 -5.30 17.44
C VAL A 9 10.22 -4.93 16.00
N ASP A 10 10.30 -5.91 15.12
CA ASP A 10 10.06 -5.73 13.68
C ASP A 10 9.85 -7.06 12.96
N ASP A 11 9.33 -7.04 11.73
CA ASP A 11 9.13 -8.24 10.89
C ASP A 11 10.43 -8.71 10.23
N PHE A 12 11.37 -9.22 11.04
CA PHE A 12 12.71 -9.58 10.55
C PHE A 12 12.72 -10.79 9.61
N ASN A 13 11.62 -11.55 9.50
CA ASN A 13 11.52 -12.72 8.64
C ASN A 13 10.60 -12.54 7.42
N GLY A 14 9.98 -11.36 7.26
CA GLY A 14 9.07 -11.02 6.17
C GLY A 14 7.80 -11.87 6.15
N ASP A 15 7.35 -12.36 7.31
CA ASP A 15 6.12 -13.13 7.45
C ASP A 15 4.91 -12.27 7.81
N GLY A 16 5.05 -10.95 7.88
CA GLY A 16 3.99 -10.01 8.22
C GLY A 16 3.68 -9.97 9.72
N LYS A 17 4.48 -10.63 10.57
CA LYS A 17 4.37 -10.57 12.02
C LYS A 17 5.68 -10.09 12.61
N SER A 18 5.60 -9.23 13.62
CA SER A 18 6.81 -8.77 14.29
C SER A 18 7.45 -9.86 15.16
N GLU A 19 8.76 -9.99 15.02
CA GLU A 19 9.66 -10.66 15.94
C GLU A 19 10.13 -9.73 17.07
N LEU A 20 10.54 -10.30 18.20
CA LEU A 20 11.32 -9.62 19.21
C LEU A 20 12.80 -10.00 19.09
N LEU A 21 13.65 -9.02 18.78
CA LEU A 21 15.10 -9.12 18.84
C LEU A 21 15.58 -8.65 20.23
N VAL A 22 16.42 -9.44 20.88
CA VAL A 22 17.02 -9.15 22.18
C VAL A 22 18.54 -9.20 22.04
N MET A 23 19.19 -8.07 22.28
CA MET A 23 20.65 -7.96 22.34
C MET A 23 21.09 -7.91 23.80
N ILE A 24 21.79 -8.95 24.24
CA ILE A 24 22.31 -9.10 25.60
C ILE A 24 23.80 -8.80 25.59
N PHE A 25 24.25 -7.88 26.43
CA PHE A 25 25.66 -7.48 26.54
C PHE A 25 26.26 -8.07 27.81
N PRO A 26 26.81 -9.31 27.77
CA PRO A 26 27.28 -10.01 28.96
C PRO A 26 28.44 -9.28 29.65
N PHE A 27 29.22 -8.50 28.89
CA PHE A 27 30.36 -7.73 29.35
C PHE A 27 30.25 -6.30 28.83
N PRO A 28 29.86 -5.31 29.65
CA PRO A 28 29.65 -3.92 29.20
C PRO A 28 30.89 -3.27 28.57
N ASP A 29 32.08 -3.67 29.00
CA ASP A 29 33.37 -3.10 28.58
C ASP A 29 34.01 -3.86 27.40
N VAL A 30 33.32 -4.86 26.86
CA VAL A 30 33.78 -5.65 25.71
C VAL A 30 32.73 -5.55 24.61
N ASP A 31 33.16 -5.29 23.38
CA ASP A 31 32.29 -5.24 22.21
C ASP A 31 31.82 -6.65 21.82
N ILE A 32 30.97 -7.24 22.66
CA ILE A 32 30.28 -8.51 22.40
C ILE A 32 28.83 -8.44 22.86
N ALA A 33 27.92 -8.79 21.96
CA ALA A 33 26.52 -9.03 22.26
C ALA A 33 26.12 -10.45 21.90
N LEU A 34 25.22 -11.03 22.68
CA LEU A 34 24.45 -12.21 22.33
C LEU A 34 23.10 -11.74 21.80
N ILE A 35 22.79 -12.14 20.58
CA ILE A 35 21.56 -11.78 19.88
C ILE A 35 20.62 -12.97 19.92
N GLU A 36 19.42 -12.76 20.45
CA GLU A 36 18.34 -13.73 20.53
C GLU A 36 17.11 -13.17 19.85
N THR A 37 16.44 -13.98 19.02
CA THR A 37 15.22 -13.57 18.33
C THR A 37 14.08 -14.50 18.70
N TYR A 38 12.89 -13.94 18.87
CA TYR A 38 11.69 -14.64 19.28
C TYR A 38 10.56 -14.33 18.30
N SER A 39 9.99 -15.37 17.69
CA SER A 39 8.75 -15.27 16.90
C SER A 39 7.56 -15.68 17.76
N PHE A 40 6.44 -14.97 17.60
CA PHE A 40 5.22 -15.21 18.36
C PHE A 40 4.11 -15.74 17.46
N ASN A 41 3.53 -16.87 17.82
CA ASN A 41 2.26 -17.30 17.28
C ASN A 41 1.19 -17.03 18.33
N ILE A 42 0.20 -16.20 18.01
CA ILE A 42 -0.83 -15.76 18.96
C ILE A 42 -2.18 -16.43 18.67
N THR A 43 -2.35 -17.02 17.48
CA THR A 43 -3.58 -17.67 17.01
C THR A 43 -3.29 -19.05 16.42
N PRO A 44 -3.99 -20.14 16.80
CA PRO A 44 -5.04 -20.25 17.83
C PRO A 44 -4.50 -20.41 19.27
N THR A 45 -3.19 -20.58 19.46
CA THR A 45 -2.55 -20.69 20.78
C THR A 45 -1.38 -19.72 20.85
N PHE A 46 -1.07 -19.24 22.06
CA PHE A 46 0.16 -18.49 22.30
C PHE A 46 1.34 -19.48 22.36
N SER A 47 2.23 -19.42 21.39
CA SER A 47 3.52 -20.12 21.43
C SER A 47 4.65 -19.18 21.02
N VAL A 48 5.80 -19.35 21.67
CA VAL A 48 7.00 -18.56 21.42
C VAL A 48 8.04 -19.48 20.82
N ILE A 49 8.55 -19.14 19.64
CA ILE A 49 9.66 -19.81 19.01
C ILE A 49 10.91 -18.99 19.32
N ARG A 50 11.82 -19.56 20.13
CA ARG A 50 13.15 -18.97 20.37
C ARG A 50 14.11 -19.50 19.31
N HIS A 51 14.68 -18.59 18.52
CA HIS A 51 15.69 -18.90 17.52
C HIS A 51 17.06 -19.11 18.17
N THR A 52 17.98 -19.79 17.48
CA THR A 52 19.32 -20.09 18.00
C THR A 52 20.13 -18.80 18.22
N PRO A 53 20.63 -18.52 19.44
CA PRO A 53 21.39 -17.31 19.72
C PRO A 53 22.71 -17.22 18.94
N LYS A 54 23.14 -16.00 18.63
CA LYS A 54 24.40 -15.70 17.93
C LYS A 54 25.19 -14.60 18.63
N SER A 55 26.51 -14.73 18.65
CA SER A 55 27.39 -13.66 19.12
C SER A 55 27.73 -12.68 18.00
N ALA A 56 27.68 -11.38 18.27
CA ALA A 56 28.11 -10.34 17.35
C ALA A 56 29.06 -9.37 18.06
N ASN A 57 29.96 -8.74 17.29
CA ASN A 57 30.75 -7.63 17.80
C ASN A 57 29.85 -6.40 17.93
N ALA A 58 29.44 -6.08 19.15
CA ALA A 58 28.47 -5.03 19.45
C ALA A 58 28.65 -4.55 20.89
N SER A 59 28.47 -3.26 21.13
CA SER A 59 28.56 -2.69 22.48
C SER A 59 27.29 -1.96 22.88
N ILE A 60 26.98 -2.03 24.18
CA ILE A 60 25.79 -1.46 24.79
C ILE A 60 25.70 0.07 24.64
N ASN A 61 26.85 0.73 24.47
CA ASN A 61 26.97 2.19 24.37
C ASN A 61 26.67 2.72 22.95
N HIS A 62 26.53 1.83 21.97
CA HIS A 62 26.11 2.21 20.63
C HIS A 62 24.58 2.38 20.56
N TYR A 63 24.15 3.16 19.57
CA TYR A 63 22.74 3.30 19.25
C TYR A 63 22.35 2.24 18.21
N TYR A 64 21.20 1.61 18.42
CA TYR A 64 20.64 0.57 17.53
C TYR A 64 19.21 0.90 17.19
N GLU A 65 18.81 0.65 15.95
CA GLU A 65 17.45 0.86 15.43
C GLU A 65 17.17 -0.12 14.30
N THR A 66 15.90 -0.28 13.92
CA THR A 66 15.49 -1.13 12.79
C THR A 66 14.65 -0.35 11.79
N ARG A 67 15.00 -0.50 10.51
CA ARG A 67 14.35 0.13 9.35
C ARG A 67 14.57 -0.76 8.13
N ASP A 68 13.56 -0.86 7.28
CA ASP A 68 13.70 -1.38 5.93
C ASP A 68 14.40 -0.31 5.08
N MET A 69 15.72 -0.43 4.94
CA MET A 69 16.54 0.57 4.26
C MET A 69 16.51 0.38 2.75
N ASP A 70 16.28 -0.84 2.27
CA ASP A 70 16.38 -1.19 0.85
C ASP A 70 15.04 -1.56 0.19
N ALA A 71 13.93 -1.33 0.88
CA ALA A 71 12.56 -1.47 0.41
C ALA A 71 12.18 -2.92 0.07
N ASP A 72 12.85 -3.92 0.65
CA ASP A 72 12.58 -5.33 0.38
C ASP A 72 11.44 -5.91 1.25
N GLY A 73 10.93 -5.13 2.20
CA GLY A 73 9.90 -5.49 3.16
C GLY A 73 10.43 -6.18 4.42
N ILE A 74 11.76 -6.34 4.56
CA ILE A 74 12.43 -6.92 5.72
C ILE A 74 13.33 -5.85 6.35
N PRO A 75 13.05 -5.42 7.59
CA PRO A 75 13.85 -4.41 8.27
C PRO A 75 15.29 -4.86 8.54
N GLU A 76 16.26 -3.99 8.23
CA GLU A 76 17.65 -4.11 8.66
C GLU A 76 17.85 -3.67 10.12
N LEU A 77 18.92 -4.17 10.73
CA LEU A 77 19.47 -3.64 11.97
C LEU A 77 20.50 -2.55 11.65
N ILE A 78 20.28 -1.36 12.17
CA ILE A 78 21.18 -0.21 12.03
C ILE A 78 21.93 -0.01 13.34
N ARG A 79 23.24 0.21 13.26
CA ARG A 79 24.11 0.56 14.39
C ARG A 79 24.88 1.84 14.09
N LEU A 80 24.72 2.86 14.93
CA LEU A 80 25.47 4.12 14.82
C LEU A 80 26.67 4.14 15.77
N LYS A 81 27.83 4.50 15.21
CA LYS A 81 29.12 4.63 15.89
C LYS A 81 29.74 6.00 15.61
N SER A 82 30.84 6.31 16.27
CA SER A 82 31.59 7.56 16.03
C SER A 82 32.19 7.63 14.62
N ASP A 83 32.42 6.49 13.97
CA ASP A 83 32.96 6.34 12.61
C ASP A 83 31.90 6.11 11.53
N GLY A 84 30.61 6.14 11.88
CA GLY A 84 29.52 6.06 10.91
C GLY A 84 28.43 5.05 11.27
N MET A 85 27.67 4.68 10.25
CA MET A 85 26.52 3.80 10.31
C MET A 85 26.85 2.42 9.74
N TYR A 86 26.44 1.38 10.44
CA TYR A 86 26.59 -0.01 10.03
C TYR A 86 25.21 -0.63 9.86
N VAL A 87 24.92 -1.15 8.67
CA VAL A 87 23.62 -1.73 8.30
C VAL A 87 23.78 -3.23 8.14
N TYR A 88 23.01 -4.00 8.91
CA TYR A 88 23.06 -5.46 8.95
C TYR A 88 21.74 -6.06 8.49
N LYS A 89 21.81 -7.05 7.60
CA LYS A 89 20.63 -7.80 7.15
C LYS A 89 20.35 -8.99 8.04
N PHE A 90 19.07 -9.26 8.26
CA PHE A 90 18.64 -10.53 8.84
C PHE A 90 18.47 -11.57 7.75
N LEU A 91 19.08 -12.73 7.96
CA LEU A 91 18.98 -13.88 7.07
C LEU A 91 18.29 -15.01 7.84
N PHE A 92 17.02 -15.23 7.53
CA PHE A 92 16.22 -16.31 8.10
C PHE A 92 16.31 -17.55 7.21
N GLU A 93 17.06 -18.55 7.67
CA GLU A 93 17.21 -19.85 7.00
C GLU A 93 16.47 -20.95 7.78
N PRO A 94 16.07 -22.06 7.12
CA PRO A 94 15.53 -23.23 7.81
C PRO A 94 16.57 -23.82 8.79
N GLY A 95 16.52 -23.40 10.06
CA GLY A 95 17.47 -23.82 11.11
C GLY A 95 17.95 -22.69 12.02
N GLY A 96 17.65 -21.42 11.71
CA GLY A 96 17.87 -20.28 12.59
C GLY A 96 18.17 -18.99 11.86
N GLN A 97 18.33 -17.93 12.66
CA GLN A 97 18.70 -16.60 12.18
C GLN A 97 20.21 -16.46 12.05
N THR A 98 20.66 -15.83 10.97
CA THR A 98 22.01 -15.26 10.85
C THR A 98 21.91 -13.77 10.58
N ILE A 99 22.98 -13.04 10.89
CA ILE A 99 23.12 -11.62 10.59
C ILE A 99 24.26 -11.51 9.59
N SER A 100 24.08 -10.73 8.54
CA SER A 100 25.11 -10.51 7.53
C SER A 100 26.33 -9.80 8.10
N ASP A 101 27.44 -9.81 7.37
CA ASP A 101 28.44 -8.77 7.55
C ASP A 101 27.81 -7.40 7.23
N PRO A 102 28.15 -6.34 7.97
CA PRO A 102 27.51 -5.04 7.76
C PRO A 102 28.06 -4.32 6.53
N VAL A 103 27.20 -3.54 5.90
CA VAL A 103 27.62 -2.45 5.02
C VAL A 103 27.92 -1.23 5.89
N HIS A 104 29.08 -0.59 5.68
CA HIS A 104 29.52 0.57 6.44
C HIS A 104 29.39 1.85 5.61
N TYR A 105 28.63 2.81 6.14
CA TYR A 105 28.52 4.17 5.63
C TYR A 105 29.21 5.13 6.61
N THR A 106 29.99 6.09 6.10
CA THR A 106 30.71 7.06 6.96
C THR A 106 29.80 8.07 7.64
N PHE A 107 28.53 8.12 7.24
CA PHE A 107 27.50 8.99 7.77
C PHE A 107 26.17 8.20 7.88
N PRO A 108 25.28 8.54 8.85
CA PRO A 108 25.51 9.42 9.98
C PRO A 108 26.40 8.76 11.04
N THR A 109 27.05 9.59 11.88
CA THR A 109 27.77 9.11 13.07
C THR A 109 26.93 9.32 14.34
N SER A 110 27.39 8.78 15.47
CA SER A 110 26.76 8.98 16.78
C SER A 110 26.72 10.45 17.26
N ALA A 111 27.46 11.34 16.60
CA ALA A 111 27.41 12.79 16.84
C ALA A 111 26.12 13.46 16.33
N PHE A 112 25.31 12.75 15.54
CA PHE A 112 24.06 13.26 15.00
C PHE A 112 22.85 12.72 15.75
N GLN A 113 21.78 13.50 15.80
CA GLN A 113 20.41 13.02 15.99
C GLN A 113 19.86 12.68 14.61
N VAL A 114 19.19 11.55 14.48
CA VAL A 114 18.75 10.97 13.21
C VAL A 114 17.27 10.63 13.32
N TYR A 115 16.53 10.95 12.27
CA TYR A 115 15.13 10.63 12.06
C TYR A 115 15.01 10.02 10.67
N TRP A 116 14.15 9.01 10.54
CA TRP A 116 14.07 8.15 9.36
C TRP A 116 12.73 8.34 8.66
N ALA A 117 12.75 8.44 7.34
CA ALA A 117 11.56 8.58 6.48
C ALA A 117 11.94 8.39 5.01
N ASP A 118 10.99 8.12 4.13
CA ASP A 118 11.18 8.15 2.67
C ASP A 118 10.74 9.52 2.13
N PHE A 119 11.67 10.46 2.01
CA PHE A 119 11.35 11.85 1.66
C PHE A 119 11.01 12.02 0.18
N ASN A 120 11.45 11.13 -0.70
CA ASN A 120 11.26 11.24 -2.15
C ASN A 120 10.32 10.17 -2.73
N ALA A 121 9.72 9.34 -1.89
CA ALA A 121 8.80 8.25 -2.24
C ALA A 121 9.41 7.22 -3.21
N ASP A 122 10.72 6.96 -3.10
CA ASP A 122 11.40 5.95 -3.92
C ASP A 122 11.40 4.54 -3.30
N GLY A 123 10.88 4.43 -2.08
CA GLY A 123 10.79 3.20 -1.28
C GLY A 123 11.97 3.03 -0.32
N TYR A 124 13.07 3.74 -0.52
CA TYR A 124 14.24 3.67 0.35
C TYR A 124 14.07 4.53 1.59
N CYS A 125 14.75 4.13 2.67
CA CYS A 125 14.73 4.90 3.91
C CYS A 125 15.80 5.99 3.89
N ASP A 126 15.36 7.24 3.84
CA ASP A 126 16.17 8.45 3.91
C ASP A 126 16.36 8.94 5.36
N ILE A 127 17.11 10.04 5.50
CA ILE A 127 17.55 10.57 6.79
C ILE A 127 17.27 12.06 6.89
N LEU A 128 16.52 12.48 7.90
CA LEU A 128 16.60 13.82 8.47
C LEU A 128 17.58 13.78 9.66
N PHE A 129 18.53 14.70 9.72
CA PHE A 129 19.51 14.71 10.78
C PHE A 129 19.75 16.10 11.37
N ARG A 130 20.19 16.11 12.62
CA ARG A 130 20.72 17.29 13.30
C ARG A 130 22.09 17.00 13.87
N ASN A 131 23.05 17.88 13.61
CA ASN A 131 24.34 17.86 14.27
C ASN A 131 24.20 18.34 15.72
N LYS A 132 24.47 17.47 16.70
CA LYS A 132 24.30 17.79 18.13
C LYS A 132 25.19 18.94 18.61
N SER A 133 26.35 19.15 17.97
CA SER A 133 27.32 20.17 18.38
C SER A 133 27.05 21.54 17.77
N THR A 134 26.60 21.60 16.52
CA THR A 134 26.38 22.87 15.80
C THR A 134 24.91 23.28 15.74
N GLY A 135 23.99 22.34 16.00
CA GLY A 135 22.55 22.54 15.86
C GLY A 135 22.07 22.57 14.41
N LEU A 136 22.96 22.37 13.42
CA LEU A 136 22.62 22.39 11.99
C LEU A 136 21.81 21.14 11.61
N TRP A 137 20.76 21.36 10.82
CA TRP A 137 19.93 20.33 10.24
C TRP A 137 20.30 20.05 8.78
N GLY A 138 20.00 18.85 8.32
CA GLY A 138 20.15 18.45 6.93
C GLY A 138 19.29 17.23 6.62
N ILE A 139 19.06 16.99 5.33
CA ILE A 139 18.39 15.77 4.84
C ILE A 139 19.37 15.02 3.92
N GLN A 140 19.40 13.70 4.01
CA GLN A 140 20.11 12.84 3.07
C GLN A 140 19.18 11.79 2.49
N LEU A 141 19.12 11.73 1.16
CA LEU A 141 18.37 10.74 0.41
C LEU A 141 19.24 9.51 0.14
N PHE A 142 18.74 8.30 0.40
CA PHE A 142 19.46 7.06 0.18
C PHE A 142 19.16 6.51 -1.21
N THR A 143 20.19 6.25 -2.01
CA THR A 143 20.03 5.78 -3.40
C THR A 143 20.12 4.25 -3.53
N GLY A 144 20.00 3.52 -2.42
CA GLY A 144 20.27 2.08 -2.34
C GLY A 144 21.76 1.72 -2.19
N SER A 145 22.68 2.67 -2.40
CA SER A 145 24.12 2.44 -2.27
C SER A 145 24.91 3.60 -1.68
N ASP A 146 24.39 4.82 -1.76
CA ASP A 146 25.04 6.04 -1.30
C ASP A 146 23.99 7.06 -0.82
N PHE A 147 24.45 8.16 -0.23
CA PHE A 147 23.59 9.23 0.26
C PHE A 147 23.81 10.54 -0.50
N ILE A 148 22.71 11.22 -0.85
CA ILE A 148 22.72 12.55 -1.48
C ILE A 148 22.16 13.57 -0.50
N THR A 149 22.92 14.62 -0.20
CA THR A 149 22.45 15.70 0.70
C THR A 149 21.55 16.67 -0.05
N VAL A 150 20.42 17.02 0.55
CA VAL A 150 19.48 18.03 0.07
C VAL A 150 19.19 19.07 1.15
N ASP A 151 18.65 20.22 0.73
CA ASP A 151 18.35 21.33 1.63
C ASP A 151 17.27 20.93 2.64
N CYS A 152 17.50 21.29 3.91
CA CYS A 152 16.55 21.07 4.99
C CYS A 152 15.87 22.39 5.37
N PRO A 153 14.52 22.42 5.46
CA PRO A 153 13.79 23.65 5.78
C PRO A 153 13.81 23.99 7.28
N VAL A 154 14.18 23.02 8.13
CA VAL A 154 14.20 23.18 9.59
C VAL A 154 15.34 24.12 9.95
N THR A 155 14.99 25.32 10.43
CA THR A 155 15.96 26.38 10.74
C THR A 155 15.83 26.79 12.21
N LEU A 156 16.69 26.18 13.05
CA LEU A 156 16.97 26.61 14.43
C LEU A 156 15.77 26.70 15.36
N THR A 157 15.06 25.60 15.49
CA THR A 157 14.22 25.38 16.65
C THR A 157 15.01 24.96 17.86
N GLU A 158 14.39 25.21 19.01
CA GLU A 158 14.87 24.86 20.34
C GLU A 158 15.50 23.47 20.35
N ASP A 159 16.54 23.29 21.16
CA ASP A 159 17.30 22.04 21.16
C ASP A 159 16.37 20.82 21.36
N PRO A 160 16.28 19.87 20.41
CA PRO A 160 15.50 18.63 20.57
C PRO A 160 15.92 17.77 21.75
N SER A 161 17.05 18.05 22.41
CA SER A 161 17.36 17.47 23.71
C SER A 161 16.39 17.91 24.82
N ASN A 162 15.67 19.02 24.60
CA ASN A 162 14.60 19.50 25.43
C ASN A 162 13.37 18.60 25.24
N ASN A 163 12.81 18.11 26.33
CA ASN A 163 11.57 17.31 26.33
C ASN A 163 10.31 18.13 25.94
N ARG A 164 10.51 19.27 25.28
CA ARG A 164 9.48 20.20 24.82
C ARG A 164 9.37 20.27 23.30
N VAL A 165 10.32 19.65 22.60
CA VAL A 165 10.43 19.65 21.15
C VAL A 165 10.29 18.22 20.67
N SER A 166 9.47 18.00 19.65
CA SER A 166 9.26 16.69 19.03
C SER A 166 9.14 16.84 17.52
N TYR A 167 9.55 15.80 16.80
CA TYR A 167 9.46 15.72 15.34
C TYR A 167 8.71 14.47 14.94
N SER A 168 7.90 14.57 13.89
CA SER A 168 7.30 13.43 13.21
C SER A 168 7.44 13.61 11.70
N LEU A 169 7.72 12.51 11.02
CA LEU A 169 7.97 12.46 9.59
C LEU A 169 6.93 11.56 8.95
N LEU A 170 5.90 12.17 8.35
CA LEU A 170 4.79 11.48 7.69
C LEU A 170 4.23 12.38 6.58
N ASP A 171 3.44 11.79 5.71
CA ASP A 171 2.65 12.52 4.73
C ASP A 171 1.44 13.19 5.41
N TYR A 172 1.48 14.52 5.55
CA TYR A 172 0.48 15.34 6.24
C TYR A 172 -0.42 16.12 5.27
N ASN A 173 -0.28 15.91 3.97
CA ASN A 173 -1.11 16.53 2.92
C ASN A 173 -1.67 15.50 1.91
N GLY A 174 -1.28 14.23 2.03
CA GLY A 174 -1.71 13.11 1.20
C GLY A 174 -1.07 13.05 -0.19
N ASP A 175 0.04 13.74 -0.44
CA ASP A 175 0.69 13.82 -1.77
C ASP A 175 1.67 12.68 -2.05
N GLY A 176 1.88 11.81 -1.06
CA GLY A 176 2.76 10.65 -1.12
C GLY A 176 4.21 10.94 -0.74
N LEU A 177 4.59 12.20 -0.51
CA LEU A 177 5.91 12.58 -0.02
C LEU A 177 5.88 12.74 1.50
N VAL A 178 7.01 12.44 2.15
CA VAL A 178 7.10 12.67 3.60
C VAL A 178 7.33 14.15 3.90
N ASP A 179 6.47 14.68 4.75
CA ASP A 179 6.56 16.01 5.35
C ASP A 179 7.24 15.98 6.71
N ILE A 180 7.64 17.15 7.21
CA ILE A 180 8.19 17.31 8.56
C ILE A 180 7.20 18.06 9.42
N ASN A 181 6.76 17.46 10.53
CA ASN A 181 6.04 18.17 11.58
C ASN A 181 6.97 18.37 12.78
N GLU A 182 7.23 19.64 13.08
CA GLU A 182 7.92 20.08 14.26
C GLU A 182 6.93 20.64 15.28
N ARG A 183 7.08 20.18 16.53
CA ARG A 183 6.15 20.51 17.61
C ARG A 183 6.91 21.07 18.79
N TYR A 184 6.41 22.18 19.32
CA TYR A 184 6.99 22.84 20.48
C TYR A 184 5.92 23.20 21.51
N LEU A 185 6.12 22.75 22.75
CA LEU A 185 5.29 23.17 23.90
C LEU A 185 5.81 24.48 24.48
N GLU A 186 4.94 25.48 24.64
CA GLU A 186 5.32 26.84 25.11
C GLU A 186 5.57 26.93 26.62
N SER A 187 6.60 27.68 27.02
CA SER A 187 7.07 27.77 28.42
C SER A 187 6.13 28.48 29.36
N GLU A 188 5.45 29.50 28.86
CA GLU A 188 4.52 30.32 29.64
C GLU A 188 3.14 29.69 29.76
N ASN A 189 2.81 28.71 28.90
CA ASN A 189 1.53 28.01 28.91
C ASN A 189 1.68 26.54 28.47
N PRO A 190 1.79 25.58 29.41
CA PRO A 190 1.93 24.14 29.11
C PRO A 190 0.68 23.49 28.48
N LYS A 191 -0.29 24.29 28.03
CA LYS A 191 -1.48 23.88 27.30
C LYS A 191 -1.48 24.28 25.82
N LYS A 192 -0.38 24.87 25.32
CA LYS A 192 -0.25 25.33 23.93
C LYS A 192 0.90 24.64 23.21
N PHE A 193 0.58 24.02 22.09
CA PHE A 193 1.56 23.50 21.13
C PHE A 193 1.60 24.40 19.92
N ARG A 194 2.80 24.85 19.57
CA ARG A 194 3.08 25.32 18.23
C ARG A 194 3.42 24.12 17.37
N ASN A 195 2.66 23.94 16.31
CA ASN A 195 2.96 22.98 15.26
C ASN A 195 3.48 23.76 14.05
N THR A 196 4.60 23.32 13.51
CA THR A 196 5.15 23.82 12.25
C THR A 196 5.27 22.62 11.31
N PHE A 197 4.44 22.63 10.27
CA PHE A 197 4.52 21.66 9.18
C PHE A 197 5.40 22.23 8.09
N PHE A 198 6.31 21.41 7.58
CA PHE A 198 7.08 21.66 6.37
C PHE A 198 6.62 20.63 5.34
N TYR A 199 5.72 21.06 4.46
CA TYR A 199 5.17 20.25 3.39
C TYR A 199 6.18 20.11 2.26
N ASN A 200 6.56 18.88 1.94
CA ASN A 200 7.51 18.53 0.91
C ASN A 200 6.82 18.49 -0.46
N ASN A 201 7.29 19.29 -1.41
CA ASN A 201 6.73 19.33 -2.76
C ASN A 201 7.67 18.73 -3.81
N GLY A 202 8.64 17.90 -3.39
CA GLY A 202 9.65 17.24 -4.22
C GLY A 202 10.80 18.12 -4.70
N ASN A 203 10.62 19.45 -4.72
CA ASN A 203 11.66 20.43 -5.09
C ASN A 203 12.04 21.38 -3.95
N GLY A 204 11.57 21.10 -2.73
CA GLY A 204 11.71 21.96 -1.56
C GLY A 204 10.48 21.87 -0.68
N PHE A 205 10.36 22.80 0.27
CA PHE A 205 9.32 22.75 1.29
C PHE A 205 8.51 24.04 1.39
N ARG A 206 7.21 23.91 1.64
CA ARG A 206 6.32 24.99 2.08
C ARG A 206 6.06 24.84 3.57
N SER A 207 6.31 25.89 4.37
CA SER A 207 6.04 25.83 5.80
C SER A 207 4.71 26.47 6.19
N GLU A 208 4.01 25.87 7.12
CA GLU A 208 2.84 26.42 7.79
C GLU A 208 2.97 26.23 9.31
N SER A 209 2.70 27.28 10.09
CA SER A 209 2.68 27.19 11.56
C SER A 209 1.31 27.57 12.09
N PHE A 210 0.82 26.80 13.03
CA PHE A 210 -0.36 27.14 13.82
C PHE A 210 -0.21 26.65 15.24
N TYR A 211 -1.13 27.08 16.10
CA TYR A 211 -1.23 26.61 17.46
C TYR A 211 -2.45 25.74 17.63
N THR A 212 -2.28 24.62 18.34
CA THR A 212 -3.43 23.91 18.89
C THR A 212 -3.87 24.65 20.16
N TYR A 213 -5.11 25.13 20.17
CA TYR A 213 -5.74 25.81 21.30
C TYR A 213 -6.83 24.93 21.93
N ASP A 214 -7.40 25.36 23.06
CA ASP A 214 -8.54 24.72 23.75
C ASP A 214 -8.33 23.31 24.31
N ILE A 215 -7.08 22.92 24.57
CA ILE A 215 -6.79 21.79 25.44
C ILE A 215 -6.85 22.31 26.89
N ASP A 216 -7.94 22.06 27.61
CA ASP A 216 -8.13 22.53 29.02
C ASP A 216 -7.23 21.80 30.03
N HIS A 217 -6.12 21.23 29.57
CA HIS A 217 -5.35 20.19 30.26
C HIS A 217 -3.85 20.38 30.02
N ASP A 218 -3.04 20.23 31.06
CA ASP A 218 -1.57 20.23 30.96
C ASP A 218 -1.12 19.08 30.05
N ILE A 219 -0.53 19.42 28.91
CA ILE A 219 -0.08 18.44 27.93
C ILE A 219 1.32 17.95 28.32
N ARG A 220 1.56 16.64 28.23
CA ARG A 220 2.88 16.05 28.47
C ARG A 220 3.45 15.48 27.18
N ILE A 221 4.69 15.86 26.88
CA ILE A 221 5.48 15.36 25.73
C ILE A 221 6.15 14.04 26.13
N ASN A 222 5.39 13.01 26.50
CA ASN A 222 5.98 11.71 26.86
C ASN A 222 4.99 10.56 26.61
N PRO A 223 5.46 9.39 26.15
CA PRO A 223 6.03 9.08 24.84
C PRO A 223 4.96 8.64 23.82
N ILE A 224 3.66 8.79 24.12
CA ILE A 224 2.58 8.35 23.24
C ILE A 224 2.16 9.49 22.31
N GLU A 225 3.14 10.10 21.64
CA GLU A 225 2.85 10.88 20.45
C GLU A 225 2.81 9.88 19.30
N ARG A 226 1.59 9.59 18.84
CA ARG A 226 1.39 8.79 17.64
C ARG A 226 0.83 9.70 16.58
N THR A 227 1.41 9.57 15.40
CA THR A 227 0.96 10.26 14.21
C THR A 227 0.65 9.16 13.22
N THR A 228 -0.59 9.14 12.77
CA THR A 228 -1.14 8.15 11.85
C THR A 228 -2.47 8.68 11.40
N ASP A 229 -2.95 8.25 10.24
CA ASP A 229 -4.32 8.49 9.82
C ASP A 229 -5.30 7.77 10.76
N MET A 230 -5.94 8.54 11.65
CA MET A 230 -6.82 8.01 12.70
C MET A 230 -8.29 8.07 12.30
N ASN A 231 -8.65 9.02 11.45
CA ASN A 231 -9.99 9.12 10.92
C ASN A 231 -10.15 8.26 9.65
N GLY A 232 -9.08 7.81 8.99
CA GLY A 232 -9.12 7.00 7.78
C GLY A 232 -9.37 7.82 6.50
N ASP A 233 -9.01 9.10 6.49
CA ASP A 233 -9.19 10.04 5.37
C ASP A 233 -7.99 10.12 4.41
N GLY A 234 -6.98 9.28 4.61
CA GLY A 234 -5.79 9.20 3.78
C GLY A 234 -4.67 10.15 4.20
N ILE A 235 -4.90 11.01 5.20
CA ILE A 235 -3.95 11.99 5.69
C ILE A 235 -3.54 11.63 7.12
N ASN A 236 -2.26 11.76 7.45
CA ASN A 236 -1.82 11.44 8.80
C ASN A 236 -2.27 12.51 9.81
N ASP A 237 -2.82 12.07 10.94
CA ASP A 237 -3.24 12.96 12.02
C ASP A 237 -2.17 13.10 13.10
N VAL A 238 -2.43 14.00 14.06
CA VAL A 238 -1.59 14.14 15.25
C VAL A 238 -2.40 13.88 16.52
N ILE A 239 -1.88 13.02 17.40
CA ILE A 239 -2.48 12.73 18.71
C ILE A 239 -1.56 13.21 19.83
N TYR A 240 -2.17 13.87 20.82
CA TYR A 240 -1.51 14.37 22.02
C TYR A 240 -2.07 13.71 23.27
N GLN A 241 -1.21 13.49 24.26
CA GLN A 241 -1.60 13.09 25.59
C GLN A 241 -1.73 14.32 26.51
N ALA A 242 -2.91 14.55 27.07
CA ALA A 242 -3.17 15.64 28.01
C ALA A 242 -3.62 15.12 29.38
N ASN A 243 -3.12 15.70 30.47
CA ASN A 243 -3.50 15.33 31.82
C ASN A 243 -4.66 16.20 32.32
N ASN A 244 -5.62 15.60 33.02
CA ASN A 244 -6.68 16.40 33.63
C ASN A 244 -6.14 17.24 34.80
N ASP A 245 -6.15 18.57 34.65
CA ASP A 245 -5.80 19.55 35.70
C ASP A 245 -6.57 19.36 37.02
N TYR A 246 -7.82 18.91 36.93
CA TYR A 246 -8.67 18.66 38.09
C TYR A 246 -8.52 17.23 38.65
N ASN A 247 -8.00 16.29 37.85
CA ASN A 247 -7.79 14.91 38.26
C ASN A 247 -6.51 14.33 37.62
N PRO A 248 -5.34 14.49 38.25
CA PRO A 248 -4.05 14.11 37.67
C PRO A 248 -3.87 12.60 37.42
N GLY A 249 -4.84 11.75 37.81
CA GLY A 249 -4.89 10.34 37.45
C GLY A 249 -5.64 10.03 36.15
N LEU A 250 -6.27 11.03 35.52
CA LEU A 250 -6.96 10.91 34.23
C LEU A 250 -6.12 11.50 33.10
N VAL A 251 -6.04 10.75 32.01
CA VAL A 251 -5.31 11.09 30.78
C VAL A 251 -6.31 11.15 29.63
N TYR A 252 -6.28 12.23 28.85
CA TYR A 252 -7.02 12.40 27.61
C TYR A 252 -6.11 12.22 26.40
N LEU A 253 -6.69 11.70 25.32
CA LEU A 253 -6.10 11.76 23.99
C LEU A 253 -6.83 12.85 23.20
N VAL A 254 -6.08 13.83 22.73
CA VAL A 254 -6.58 14.88 21.85
C VAL A 254 -6.08 14.59 20.45
N ALA A 255 -6.98 14.37 19.51
CA ALA A 255 -6.64 14.24 18.10
C ALA A 255 -6.78 15.60 17.41
N TYR A 256 -5.84 15.91 16.53
CA TYR A 256 -5.89 17.05 15.64
C TYR A 256 -5.85 16.52 14.21
N GLU A 257 -6.95 16.73 13.50
CA GLU A 257 -7.08 16.40 12.08
C GLU A 257 -6.27 17.40 11.25
N VAL A 258 -5.26 16.91 10.54
CA VAL A 258 -4.44 17.76 9.68
C VAL A 258 -5.06 17.79 8.30
N ASN A 259 -5.44 18.97 7.82
CA ASN A 259 -5.92 19.15 6.45
C ASN A 259 -7.05 18.19 6.02
N SER A 260 -7.97 17.77 6.91
CA SER A 260 -9.02 16.76 6.62
C SER A 260 -10.02 17.07 5.50
N LYS A 261 -9.87 18.22 4.84
CA LYS A 261 -10.64 18.63 3.66
C LYS A 261 -9.78 18.74 2.40
N ASP A 262 -8.47 18.56 2.53
CA ASP A 262 -7.56 18.63 1.40
C ASP A 262 -7.76 17.39 0.53
N LYS A 263 -8.12 17.67 -0.71
CA LYS A 263 -8.31 16.67 -1.76
C LYS A 263 -7.48 17.05 -2.97
N SER A 264 -6.47 17.90 -2.81
CA SER A 264 -5.65 18.42 -3.90
C SER A 264 -5.00 17.32 -4.73
N ASN A 265 -4.83 16.12 -4.17
CA ASN A 265 -4.29 14.94 -4.84
C ASN A 265 -5.34 14.08 -5.57
N LEU A 266 -6.62 14.47 -5.57
CA LEU A 266 -7.71 13.80 -6.27
C LEU A 266 -8.29 14.69 -7.37
N ILE A 267 -8.53 14.11 -8.56
CA ILE A 267 -9.17 14.82 -9.66
C ILE A 267 -10.68 14.93 -9.37
N GLU A 268 -11.16 16.11 -8.96
CA GLU A 268 -12.60 16.30 -8.70
C GLU A 268 -13.41 16.65 -9.95
N VAL A 269 -12.82 17.40 -10.89
CA VAL A 269 -13.51 17.88 -12.11
C VAL A 269 -12.56 17.85 -13.30
N ILE A 270 -13.04 17.31 -14.42
CA ILE A 270 -12.43 17.47 -15.75
C ILE A 270 -13.39 18.32 -16.58
N ARG A 271 -12.87 19.38 -17.20
CA ARG A 271 -13.62 20.19 -18.16
C ARG A 271 -13.02 20.02 -19.56
N ASP A 272 -13.86 19.71 -20.54
CA ASP A 272 -13.43 19.59 -21.94
C ASP A 272 -13.40 20.94 -22.67
N GLU A 273 -13.03 20.94 -23.95
CA GLU A 273 -12.95 22.16 -24.79
C GLU A 273 -14.31 22.83 -25.06
N PHE A 274 -15.42 22.17 -24.70
CA PHE A 274 -16.78 22.66 -24.89
C PHE A 274 -17.44 23.12 -23.57
N ASP A 275 -16.63 23.28 -22.52
CA ASP A 275 -17.07 23.57 -21.15
C ASP A 275 -17.98 22.50 -20.53
N ASN A 276 -17.97 21.26 -21.03
CA ASN A 276 -18.67 20.16 -20.38
C ASN A 276 -17.85 19.68 -19.19
N GLU A 277 -18.50 19.53 -18.04
CA GLU A 277 -17.86 19.03 -16.82
C GLU A 277 -18.14 17.55 -16.59
N THR A 278 -17.08 16.81 -16.26
CA THR A 278 -17.16 15.48 -15.66
C THR A 278 -16.65 15.60 -14.23
N THR A 279 -17.49 15.25 -13.28
CA THR A 279 -17.17 15.33 -11.84
C THR A 279 -17.02 13.94 -11.23
N PHE A 280 -16.12 13.84 -10.25
CA PHE A 280 -15.79 12.60 -9.55
C PHE A 280 -16.05 12.75 -8.06
N THR A 281 -16.78 11.80 -7.49
CA THR A 281 -17.00 11.72 -6.04
C THR A 281 -16.17 10.58 -5.48
N TYR A 282 -15.41 10.89 -4.44
CA TYR A 282 -14.57 9.94 -3.71
C TYR A 282 -15.09 9.70 -2.30
N LYS A 283 -14.92 8.48 -1.81
CA LYS A 283 -14.99 8.14 -0.38
C LYS A 283 -13.80 7.24 -0.06
N HIS A 284 -13.29 7.31 1.16
CA HIS A 284 -12.30 6.34 1.64
C HIS A 284 -13.02 5.07 2.10
N LEU A 285 -12.40 3.89 1.93
CA LEU A 285 -13.03 2.60 2.26
C LEU A 285 -13.68 2.54 3.66
N PRO A 286 -13.10 3.11 4.75
CA PRO A 286 -13.73 3.11 6.07
C PRO A 286 -15.09 3.80 6.12
N TYR A 287 -15.33 4.74 5.20
CA TYR A 287 -16.54 5.57 5.10
C TYR A 287 -17.50 5.14 3.99
N CYS A 288 -17.19 4.06 3.28
CA CYS A 288 -18.01 3.54 2.18
C CYS A 288 -19.17 2.66 2.70
N THR A 289 -19.93 3.17 3.67
CA THR A 289 -21.05 2.46 4.32
C THR A 289 -22.41 2.72 3.67
N GLY A 290 -22.47 3.54 2.62
CA GLY A 290 -23.70 4.09 2.05
C GLY A 290 -24.37 5.14 2.97
N ASP A 291 -25.12 6.07 2.37
CA ASP A 291 -26.09 6.89 3.12
C ASP A 291 -27.32 6.03 3.52
N ASP A 292 -27.59 5.00 2.73
CA ASP A 292 -28.52 3.92 2.98
C ASP A 292 -27.71 2.62 3.14
N GLN A 293 -27.66 2.07 4.36
CA GLN A 293 -26.88 0.87 4.70
C GLN A 293 -27.31 -0.40 3.94
N THR A 294 -28.36 -0.31 3.12
CA THR A 294 -28.84 -1.42 2.29
C THR A 294 -28.00 -1.67 1.03
N GLU A 295 -27.29 -0.66 0.51
CA GLU A 295 -26.34 -0.80 -0.61
C GLU A 295 -25.06 0.04 -0.35
N PRO A 296 -24.16 -0.41 0.54
CA PRO A 296 -22.90 0.30 0.80
C PRO A 296 -21.98 0.31 -0.42
N GLU A 297 -21.22 1.39 -0.62
CA GLU A 297 -20.26 1.47 -1.72
C GLU A 297 -19.08 0.49 -1.55
N TYR A 298 -18.81 0.03 -0.32
CA TYR A 298 -17.82 -1.00 -0.05
C TYR A 298 -18.29 -2.05 0.97
N VAL A 299 -18.06 -3.33 0.66
CA VAL A 299 -18.23 -4.44 1.61
C VAL A 299 -16.91 -5.18 1.79
N LYS A 300 -16.37 -5.16 3.02
CA LYS A 300 -15.18 -5.94 3.40
C LYS A 300 -15.54 -7.42 3.54
N TYR A 301 -14.70 -8.31 3.01
CA TYR A 301 -14.80 -9.75 3.27
C TYR A 301 -14.07 -10.14 4.56
N THR A 302 -14.26 -11.38 5.02
CA THR A 302 -13.64 -11.94 6.22
C THR A 302 -13.15 -13.38 6.00
N ASP A 303 -12.81 -13.70 4.75
CA ASP A 303 -12.49 -15.03 4.26
C ASP A 303 -11.00 -15.21 3.92
N SER A 304 -10.16 -14.20 4.16
CA SER A 304 -8.73 -14.30 3.88
C SER A 304 -8.00 -15.20 4.86
N SER A 305 -6.98 -15.88 4.34
CA SER A 305 -5.97 -16.57 5.12
C SER A 305 -4.59 -16.08 4.71
N TYR A 306 -3.68 -16.06 5.67
CA TYR A 306 -2.29 -15.69 5.45
C TYR A 306 -1.69 -16.42 4.22
N PRO A 307 -0.98 -15.75 3.30
CA PRO A 307 -0.47 -14.37 3.36
C PRO A 307 -1.43 -13.28 2.85
N PHE A 308 -2.68 -13.61 2.56
CA PHE A 308 -3.69 -12.64 2.14
C PHE A 308 -4.39 -12.01 3.33
N MET A 309 -4.82 -10.77 3.17
CA MET A 309 -5.60 -10.06 4.17
C MET A 309 -6.76 -9.31 3.52
N ASP A 310 -7.92 -9.36 4.18
CA ASP A 310 -9.06 -8.53 3.87
C ASP A 310 -8.78 -7.09 4.29
N PHE A 311 -8.81 -6.19 3.32
CA PHE A 311 -8.34 -4.83 3.51
C PHE A 311 -9.49 -3.86 3.76
N GLN A 312 -9.29 -2.97 4.74
CA GLN A 312 -10.12 -1.80 4.97
C GLN A 312 -9.22 -0.75 5.61
N GLY A 313 -8.39 -0.13 4.78
CA GLY A 313 -7.57 1.02 5.14
C GLY A 313 -7.99 2.27 4.38
N PRO A 314 -7.28 3.39 4.56
CA PRO A 314 -7.65 4.70 4.04
C PRO A 314 -7.33 4.85 2.55
N MET A 315 -7.99 4.05 1.73
CA MET A 315 -7.86 4.10 0.28
C MET A 315 -9.07 4.82 -0.30
N ALA A 316 -8.82 5.93 -1.00
CA ALA A 316 -9.83 6.64 -1.77
C ALA A 316 -10.35 5.75 -2.92
N VAL A 317 -11.66 5.64 -3.05
CA VAL A 317 -12.33 5.01 -4.19
C VAL A 317 -13.33 5.96 -4.81
N VAL A 318 -13.44 5.91 -6.14
CA VAL A 318 -14.51 6.62 -6.86
C VAL A 318 -15.83 5.92 -6.55
N THR A 319 -16.80 6.63 -6.01
CA THR A 319 -18.14 6.10 -5.73
C THR A 319 -19.17 6.58 -6.76
N LYS A 320 -18.92 7.73 -7.37
CA LYS A 320 -19.78 8.30 -8.41
C LYS A 320 -18.98 9.09 -9.43
N VAL A 321 -19.35 8.96 -10.70
CA VAL A 321 -18.96 9.85 -11.78
C VAL A 321 -20.23 10.46 -12.36
N SER A 322 -20.24 11.78 -12.50
CA SER A 322 -21.36 12.52 -13.10
C SER A 322 -20.83 13.28 -14.31
N ALA A 323 -21.35 12.98 -15.50
CA ALA A 323 -20.87 13.53 -16.76
C ALA A 323 -22.02 14.00 -17.65
N PHE A 324 -21.74 14.95 -18.53
CA PHE A 324 -22.71 15.48 -19.47
C PHE A 324 -23.31 14.41 -20.41
N ASP A 325 -24.63 14.42 -20.61
CA ASP A 325 -25.35 13.39 -21.40
C ASP A 325 -25.40 13.66 -22.92
N GLY A 326 -24.90 14.81 -23.38
CA GLY A 326 -24.87 15.20 -24.79
C GLY A 326 -26.13 15.91 -25.31
N LEU A 327 -27.14 16.20 -24.46
CA LEU A 327 -28.43 16.80 -24.87
C LEU A 327 -28.58 18.30 -24.61
N GLY A 328 -27.48 19.02 -24.32
CA GLY A 328 -27.42 20.48 -24.17
C GLY A 328 -27.10 20.93 -22.74
N ASN A 329 -26.36 22.04 -22.59
CA ASN A 329 -25.66 22.47 -21.35
C ASN A 329 -26.63 22.98 -20.26
N GLN A 330 -27.49 22.08 -19.75
CA GLN A 330 -28.43 22.31 -18.65
C GLN A 330 -27.97 21.48 -17.44
N PRO A 331 -28.07 22.00 -16.20
CA PRO A 331 -27.66 21.29 -14.98
C PRO A 331 -28.33 19.92 -14.77
N ASP A 332 -29.50 19.70 -15.38
CA ASP A 332 -30.29 18.47 -15.24
C ASP A 332 -29.91 17.37 -16.27
N ASN A 333 -29.03 17.67 -17.22
CA ASN A 333 -28.63 16.78 -18.32
C ASN A 333 -27.31 16.05 -18.00
N VAL A 334 -27.26 15.40 -16.83
CA VAL A 334 -26.06 14.74 -16.32
C VAL A 334 -26.36 13.27 -16.10
N ARG A 335 -25.52 12.41 -16.68
CA ARG A 335 -25.57 10.97 -16.51
C ARG A 335 -24.73 10.57 -15.29
N GLU A 336 -25.32 9.81 -14.37
CA GLU A 336 -24.66 9.33 -13.15
C GLU A 336 -24.27 7.85 -13.25
N ILE A 337 -22.97 7.59 -13.10
CA ILE A 337 -22.40 6.25 -12.96
C ILE A 337 -21.97 6.03 -11.51
N LYS A 338 -22.56 5.06 -10.83
CA LYS A 338 -22.25 4.69 -9.45
C LYS A 338 -21.42 3.41 -9.38
N TYR A 339 -20.46 3.39 -8.46
CA TYR A 339 -19.51 2.29 -8.28
C TYR A 339 -19.68 1.68 -6.90
N HIS A 340 -19.68 0.35 -6.84
CA HIS A 340 -19.67 -0.42 -5.60
C HIS A 340 -18.58 -1.47 -5.67
N TYR A 341 -17.95 -1.73 -4.54
CA TYR A 341 -16.78 -2.60 -4.42
C TYR A 341 -17.00 -3.62 -3.32
N GLU A 342 -16.42 -4.81 -3.46
CA GLU A 342 -16.40 -5.78 -2.37
C GLU A 342 -15.08 -6.54 -2.32
N GLY A 343 -14.67 -6.90 -1.11
CA GLY A 343 -13.52 -7.76 -0.86
C GLY A 343 -12.20 -7.20 -1.39
N ALA A 344 -11.77 -6.04 -0.90
CA ALA A 344 -10.42 -5.56 -1.17
C ALA A 344 -9.39 -6.53 -0.57
N LYS A 345 -8.39 -6.94 -1.34
CA LYS A 345 -7.36 -7.89 -0.90
C LYS A 345 -5.97 -7.26 -0.96
N ILE A 346 -5.17 -7.51 0.07
CA ILE A 346 -3.72 -7.26 0.03
C ILE A 346 -2.95 -8.55 0.31
N HIS A 347 -1.69 -8.59 -0.13
CA HIS A 347 -0.75 -9.69 0.11
C HIS A 347 0.44 -9.20 0.93
N LEU A 348 0.59 -9.75 2.13
CA LEU A 348 1.51 -9.26 3.15
C LEU A 348 2.99 -9.56 2.86
N LYS A 349 3.31 -10.48 1.93
CA LYS A 349 4.70 -10.75 1.51
C LYS A 349 5.12 -9.96 0.25
N GLY A 350 4.77 -8.67 0.18
CA GLY A 350 5.31 -7.77 -0.85
C GLY A 350 4.64 -7.78 -2.23
N LYS A 351 3.46 -8.39 -2.41
CA LYS A 351 2.66 -8.17 -3.65
C LYS A 351 1.73 -6.96 -3.53
N GLY A 352 1.55 -6.43 -2.32
CA GLY A 352 0.73 -5.26 -2.06
C GLY A 352 -0.75 -5.52 -2.37
N TYR A 353 -1.41 -4.50 -2.91
CA TYR A 353 -2.83 -4.53 -3.23
C TYR A 353 -3.16 -5.41 -4.44
N LEU A 354 -4.10 -6.34 -4.27
CA LEU A 354 -4.52 -7.31 -5.28
C LEU A 354 -5.85 -6.96 -5.96
N GLY A 355 -6.44 -5.81 -5.62
CA GLY A 355 -7.74 -5.39 -6.16
C GLY A 355 -8.93 -5.84 -5.32
N PHE A 356 -10.11 -5.49 -5.82
CA PHE A 356 -11.41 -5.92 -5.28
C PHE A 356 -11.82 -7.27 -5.86
N MET A 357 -12.38 -8.15 -5.03
CA MET A 357 -12.93 -9.43 -5.49
C MET A 357 -14.25 -9.26 -6.24
N LYS A 358 -14.92 -8.12 -6.07
CA LYS A 358 -16.12 -7.79 -6.85
C LYS A 358 -16.25 -6.28 -7.06
N THR A 359 -16.73 -5.90 -8.22
CA THR A 359 -17.04 -4.50 -8.57
C THR A 359 -18.37 -4.46 -9.32
N ARG A 360 -19.26 -3.54 -8.93
CA ARG A 360 -20.51 -3.26 -9.62
C ARG A 360 -20.51 -1.81 -10.11
N VAL A 361 -20.85 -1.62 -11.37
CA VAL A 361 -20.96 -0.31 -12.01
C VAL A 361 -22.39 -0.13 -12.49
N ALA A 362 -23.10 0.88 -12.00
CA ALA A 362 -24.49 1.12 -12.30
C ALA A 362 -24.66 2.48 -12.98
N ASP A 363 -25.30 2.45 -14.14
CA ASP A 363 -25.80 3.62 -14.83
C ASP A 363 -27.24 3.86 -14.40
N VAL A 364 -27.41 4.87 -13.54
CA VAL A 364 -28.68 5.09 -12.85
C VAL A 364 -29.76 5.52 -13.85
N ASP A 365 -29.39 6.38 -14.79
CA ASP A 365 -30.31 6.98 -15.76
C ASP A 365 -30.75 5.98 -16.83
N ALA A 366 -29.81 5.17 -17.33
CA ALA A 366 -30.13 4.10 -18.27
C ALA A 366 -30.81 2.88 -17.60
N GLY A 367 -30.84 2.84 -16.26
CA GLY A 367 -31.32 1.68 -15.51
C GLY A 367 -30.52 0.41 -15.83
N SER A 368 -29.25 0.55 -16.19
CA SER A 368 -28.38 -0.56 -16.58
C SER A 368 -27.22 -0.70 -15.61
N TRP A 369 -26.71 -1.90 -15.43
CA TRP A 369 -25.57 -2.11 -14.53
C TRP A 369 -24.77 -3.34 -14.94
N SER A 370 -23.53 -3.39 -14.48
CA SER A 370 -22.63 -4.51 -14.67
C SER A 370 -21.97 -4.91 -13.36
N GLU A 371 -21.56 -6.16 -13.29
CA GLU A 371 -20.82 -6.74 -12.17
C GLU A 371 -19.64 -7.52 -12.72
N THR A 372 -18.50 -7.37 -12.08
CA THR A 372 -17.29 -8.13 -12.34
C THR A 372 -16.84 -8.79 -11.05
N THR A 373 -16.68 -10.11 -11.07
CA THR A 373 -16.11 -10.89 -9.97
C THR A 373 -14.70 -11.33 -10.36
N ASN A 374 -13.74 -11.09 -9.47
CA ASN A 374 -12.35 -11.47 -9.64
C ASN A 374 -12.00 -12.68 -8.75
N LYS A 375 -10.92 -13.37 -9.10
CA LYS A 375 -10.30 -14.43 -8.31
C LYS A 375 -8.81 -14.19 -8.22
N ILE A 376 -8.22 -14.71 -7.14
CA ILE A 376 -6.78 -14.77 -6.96
C ILE A 376 -6.34 -16.19 -7.26
N GLU A 377 -5.54 -16.35 -8.31
CA GLU A 377 -4.90 -17.61 -8.65
C GLU A 377 -3.49 -17.63 -8.06
N LYS A 378 -3.12 -18.79 -7.50
CA LYS A 378 -1.84 -19.01 -6.85
C LYS A 378 -1.17 -20.26 -7.40
N THR A 379 0.09 -20.09 -7.79
CA THR A 379 1.04 -21.17 -8.03
C THR A 379 2.14 -21.12 -6.95
N ASP A 380 3.04 -22.09 -6.94
CA ASP A 380 4.14 -22.14 -5.96
C ASP A 380 5.02 -20.87 -5.96
N ASN A 381 5.11 -20.18 -7.10
CA ASN A 381 6.04 -19.04 -7.30
C ASN A 381 5.37 -17.76 -7.81
N TYR A 382 4.06 -17.78 -8.07
CA TYR A 382 3.38 -16.65 -8.69
C TYR A 382 1.92 -16.57 -8.24
N ILE A 383 1.49 -15.35 -7.92
CA ILE A 383 0.13 -15.00 -7.51
C ILE A 383 -0.34 -13.90 -8.46
N PHE A 384 -1.55 -14.03 -8.98
CA PHE A 384 -2.16 -12.97 -9.77
C PHE A 384 -3.68 -12.93 -9.57
N PRO A 385 -4.26 -11.73 -9.41
CA PRO A 385 -5.69 -11.53 -9.52
C PRO A 385 -6.10 -11.51 -10.99
N HIS A 386 -7.29 -12.03 -11.31
CA HIS A 386 -7.89 -11.90 -12.63
C HIS A 386 -9.41 -11.89 -12.56
N THR A 387 -10.05 -11.38 -13.60
CA THR A 387 -11.50 -11.47 -13.75
C THR A 387 -11.92 -12.92 -13.98
N ASP A 388 -12.87 -13.40 -13.19
CA ASP A 388 -13.44 -14.73 -13.30
C ASP A 388 -14.73 -14.69 -14.12
N ILE A 389 -15.65 -13.80 -13.77
CA ILE A 389 -16.94 -13.61 -14.45
C ILE A 389 -17.24 -12.11 -14.56
N SER A 390 -17.81 -11.69 -15.68
CA SER A 390 -18.47 -10.40 -15.84
C SER A 390 -19.92 -10.60 -16.29
N ARG A 391 -20.83 -9.77 -15.79
CA ARG A 391 -22.26 -9.80 -16.13
C ARG A 391 -22.76 -8.38 -16.37
N SER A 392 -23.72 -8.22 -17.27
CA SER A 392 -24.44 -6.96 -17.45
C SER A 392 -25.95 -7.18 -17.48
N TYR A 393 -26.67 -6.14 -17.07
CA TYR A 393 -28.09 -6.15 -16.83
C TYR A 393 -28.72 -4.82 -17.27
N VAL A 394 -30.00 -4.87 -17.61
CA VAL A 394 -30.86 -3.70 -17.81
C VAL A 394 -32.17 -3.90 -17.06
N LYS A 395 -32.71 -2.84 -16.45
CA LYS A 395 -34.01 -2.85 -15.80
C LYS A 395 -35.11 -2.68 -16.83
N ILE A 396 -36.02 -3.65 -16.89
CA ILE A 396 -37.20 -3.62 -17.76
C ILE A 396 -38.42 -3.88 -16.87
N ASN A 397 -39.36 -2.93 -16.83
CA ASN A 397 -40.54 -2.98 -15.97
C ASN A 397 -40.19 -3.22 -14.49
N GLY A 398 -39.09 -2.62 -14.01
CA GLY A 398 -38.61 -2.75 -12.63
C GLY A 398 -37.91 -4.08 -12.31
N GLN A 399 -37.71 -4.97 -13.29
CA GLN A 399 -36.97 -6.22 -13.10
C GLN A 399 -35.63 -6.20 -13.83
N ASP A 400 -34.58 -6.72 -13.19
CA ASP A 400 -33.29 -6.92 -13.84
C ASP A 400 -33.40 -8.03 -14.90
N LYS A 401 -33.07 -7.69 -16.15
CA LYS A 401 -32.88 -8.63 -17.26
C LYS A 401 -31.40 -8.67 -17.59
N LYS A 402 -30.83 -9.87 -17.55
CA LYS A 402 -29.43 -10.11 -17.94
C LYS A 402 -29.28 -9.84 -19.43
N LEU A 403 -28.21 -9.14 -19.84
CA LEU A 403 -27.82 -8.89 -21.23
C LEU A 403 -26.61 -9.72 -21.62
N ASN A 404 -25.65 -9.86 -20.70
CA ASN A 404 -24.44 -10.65 -20.93
C ASN A 404 -24.00 -11.37 -19.65
N GLU A 405 -23.41 -12.55 -19.84
CA GLU A 405 -22.59 -13.23 -18.84
C GLU A 405 -21.37 -13.82 -19.53
N THR A 406 -20.19 -13.36 -19.14
CA THR A 406 -18.93 -13.79 -19.72
C THR A 406 -18.03 -14.41 -18.65
N LYS A 407 -17.62 -15.66 -18.89
CA LYS A 407 -16.65 -16.40 -18.09
C LYS A 407 -15.28 -16.33 -18.74
N TYR A 408 -14.27 -16.00 -17.95
CA TYR A 408 -12.88 -15.97 -18.39
C TYR A 408 -12.11 -17.15 -17.78
N THR A 409 -11.20 -17.73 -18.56
CA THR A 409 -10.30 -18.80 -18.10
C THR A 409 -8.88 -18.43 -18.46
N TYR A 410 -7.98 -18.61 -17.50
CA TYR A 410 -6.57 -18.26 -17.62
C TYR A 410 -5.69 -19.51 -17.43
N TYR A 411 -4.48 -19.44 -17.96
CA TYR A 411 -3.41 -20.40 -17.75
C TYR A 411 -2.15 -19.65 -17.35
N VAL A 412 -1.47 -20.07 -16.28
CA VAL A 412 -0.18 -19.50 -15.89
C VAL A 412 0.95 -20.31 -16.51
N HIS A 413 1.77 -19.65 -17.31
CA HIS A 413 3.05 -20.19 -17.71
C HIS A 413 4.10 -19.86 -16.65
N ASN A 414 4.87 -20.87 -16.20
CA ASN A 414 5.81 -20.74 -15.10
C ASN A 414 7.18 -21.38 -15.38
N LYS A 415 7.55 -21.53 -16.65
CA LYS A 415 8.83 -22.14 -17.05
C LYS A 415 9.84 -21.06 -17.47
N PRO A 416 11.14 -21.27 -17.21
CA PRO A 416 12.18 -20.45 -17.82
C PRO A 416 12.08 -20.56 -19.33
N LEU A 417 12.03 -19.43 -20.02
CA LEU A 417 12.24 -19.39 -21.46
C LEU A 417 13.73 -19.29 -21.72
N GLN A 418 14.21 -19.91 -22.80
CA GLN A 418 15.62 -19.81 -23.16
C GLN A 418 16.01 -18.33 -23.27
N ASN A 419 17.01 -17.91 -22.49
CA ASN A 419 17.54 -16.54 -22.37
C ASN A 419 16.72 -15.54 -21.52
N LEU A 420 15.66 -15.95 -20.82
CA LEU A 420 14.99 -15.12 -19.81
C LEU A 420 15.10 -15.76 -18.43
N ALA A 421 15.60 -15.00 -17.44
CA ALA A 421 15.63 -15.40 -16.05
C ALA A 421 14.19 -15.46 -15.50
N LYS A 422 13.57 -16.65 -15.56
CA LYS A 422 12.20 -16.98 -15.09
C LYS A 422 11.08 -16.13 -15.74
N HIS A 423 10.21 -16.77 -16.52
CA HIS A 423 8.99 -16.13 -17.04
C HIS A 423 7.75 -16.65 -16.31
N TYR A 424 7.01 -15.73 -15.68
CA TYR A 424 5.69 -15.99 -15.11
C TYR A 424 4.67 -15.08 -15.79
N ALA A 425 3.75 -15.66 -16.56
CA ALA A 425 2.76 -14.89 -17.29
C ALA A 425 1.38 -15.58 -17.29
N PRO A 426 0.31 -14.88 -16.90
CA PRO A 426 -1.05 -15.35 -17.06
C PRO A 426 -1.54 -15.11 -18.49
N TYR A 427 -2.07 -16.15 -19.12
CA TYR A 427 -2.62 -16.11 -20.47
C TYR A 427 -4.12 -16.41 -20.45
N GLN A 428 -4.93 -15.49 -20.98
CA GLN A 428 -6.36 -15.76 -21.17
C GLN A 428 -6.52 -16.79 -22.30
N THR A 429 -6.94 -18.01 -21.95
CA THR A 429 -7.06 -19.14 -22.87
C THR A 429 -8.49 -19.37 -23.34
N LYS A 430 -9.49 -18.91 -22.59
CA LYS A 430 -10.89 -19.05 -22.98
C LYS A 430 -11.74 -17.89 -22.50
N VAL A 431 -12.60 -17.39 -23.38
CA VAL A 431 -13.70 -16.47 -23.08
C VAL A 431 -14.99 -17.14 -23.51
N HIS A 432 -15.96 -17.25 -22.61
CA HIS A 432 -17.23 -17.90 -22.89
C HIS A 432 -18.37 -16.98 -22.47
N SER A 433 -19.10 -16.46 -23.46
CA SER A 433 -20.11 -15.43 -23.29
C SER A 433 -21.48 -15.95 -23.69
N LYS A 434 -22.45 -15.83 -22.79
CA LYS A 434 -23.88 -15.98 -23.06
C LYS A 434 -24.49 -14.59 -23.22
N ASN A 435 -25.33 -14.41 -24.22
CA ASN A 435 -25.92 -13.11 -24.56
C ASN A 435 -27.44 -13.22 -24.66
N TRP A 436 -28.10 -12.16 -24.21
CA TRP A 436 -29.54 -11.99 -24.24
C TRP A 436 -29.85 -10.62 -24.85
N ASN A 437 -31.00 -10.53 -25.52
CA ASN A 437 -31.46 -9.28 -26.11
C ASN A 437 -32.08 -8.34 -25.06
N GLU A 438 -32.44 -7.13 -25.50
CA GLU A 438 -33.14 -6.13 -24.69
C GLU A 438 -34.56 -6.54 -24.24
N LYS A 439 -35.04 -7.73 -24.59
CA LYS A 439 -36.31 -8.29 -24.06
C LYS A 439 -36.06 -9.36 -22.99
N GLY A 440 -34.79 -9.68 -22.71
CA GLY A 440 -34.38 -10.76 -21.82
C GLY A 440 -34.49 -12.15 -22.46
N GLU A 441 -34.63 -12.23 -23.79
CA GLU A 441 -34.64 -13.49 -24.52
C GLU A 441 -33.21 -13.88 -24.87
N TYR A 442 -32.89 -15.16 -24.72
CA TYR A 442 -31.57 -15.68 -25.01
C TYR A 442 -31.26 -15.60 -26.52
N GLU A 443 -30.10 -15.06 -26.88
CA GLU A 443 -29.68 -14.93 -28.29
C GLU A 443 -28.65 -15.97 -28.70
N LYS A 444 -27.52 -16.03 -27.99
CA LYS A 444 -26.38 -16.85 -28.41
C LYS A 444 -25.33 -17.05 -27.33
N THR A 445 -24.60 -18.16 -27.47
CA THR A 445 -23.34 -18.43 -26.80
C THR A 445 -22.22 -18.18 -27.81
N VAL A 446 -21.21 -17.43 -27.40
CA VAL A 446 -19.94 -17.29 -28.11
C VAL A 446 -18.82 -17.83 -27.22
N ARG A 447 -17.91 -18.63 -27.78
CA ARG A 447 -16.68 -19.05 -27.10
C ARG A 447 -15.47 -18.71 -27.94
N THR A 448 -14.51 -18.02 -27.35
CA THR A 448 -13.19 -17.81 -27.94
C THR A 448 -12.17 -18.64 -27.18
N GLU A 449 -11.39 -19.47 -27.87
CA GLU A 449 -10.27 -20.23 -27.32
C GLU A 449 -8.95 -19.73 -27.93
N SER A 450 -8.04 -19.26 -27.08
CA SER A 450 -6.74 -18.72 -27.45
C SER A 450 -5.64 -19.72 -27.10
N LEU A 451 -4.90 -20.17 -28.11
CA LEU A 451 -3.84 -21.17 -27.96
C LEU A 451 -2.46 -20.50 -27.93
N TYR A 452 -1.74 -20.81 -26.86
CA TYR A 452 -0.34 -20.41 -26.64
C TYR A 452 0.58 -21.64 -26.54
N LEU A 453 0.06 -22.74 -25.99
CA LEU A 453 0.81 -23.97 -25.77
C LEU A 453 1.17 -24.66 -27.10
N GLY A 454 2.41 -25.17 -27.18
CA GLY A 454 2.94 -25.78 -28.40
C GLY A 454 3.75 -24.81 -29.27
N ASN A 455 3.89 -23.54 -28.86
CA ASN A 455 4.75 -22.56 -29.51
C ASN A 455 5.48 -21.70 -28.47
N GLU A 456 6.79 -21.89 -28.30
CA GLU A 456 7.59 -21.16 -27.31
C GLU A 456 7.59 -19.64 -27.57
N ASN A 457 7.54 -19.20 -28.82
CA ASN A 457 7.47 -17.77 -29.14
C ASN A 457 6.14 -17.15 -28.68
N ALA A 458 5.02 -17.87 -28.81
CA ALA A 458 3.71 -17.39 -28.33
C ALA A 458 3.73 -17.20 -26.80
N LEU A 459 4.37 -18.13 -26.07
CA LEU A 459 4.56 -18.06 -24.62
C LEU A 459 5.63 -17.04 -24.18
N THR A 460 6.49 -16.59 -25.09
CA THR A 460 7.51 -15.58 -24.78
C THR A 460 6.95 -14.17 -24.86
N TYR A 461 6.15 -13.90 -25.90
CA TYR A 461 5.68 -12.55 -26.19
C TYR A 461 4.20 -12.34 -25.86
N GLY A 462 3.53 -13.36 -25.31
CA GLY A 462 2.14 -13.30 -24.88
C GLY A 462 1.11 -13.16 -26.01
N ASN A 463 1.50 -13.50 -27.23
CA ASN A 463 0.62 -13.44 -28.39
C ASN A 463 0.12 -14.84 -28.75
N PRO A 464 -1.21 -15.10 -28.76
CA PRO A 464 -1.73 -16.39 -29.18
C PRO A 464 -1.42 -16.62 -30.66
N TYR A 465 -0.89 -17.79 -31.00
CA TYR A 465 -0.60 -18.15 -32.39
C TYR A 465 -1.85 -18.62 -33.13
N LYS A 466 -2.88 -19.01 -32.39
CA LYS A 466 -4.16 -19.47 -32.92
C LYS A 466 -5.31 -19.06 -32.00
N VAL A 467 -6.38 -18.56 -32.60
CA VAL A 467 -7.62 -18.18 -31.92
C VAL A 467 -8.79 -18.85 -32.64
N LEU A 468 -9.60 -19.59 -31.88
CA LEU A 468 -10.80 -20.27 -32.36
C LEU A 468 -12.03 -19.59 -31.74
N GLU A 469 -12.87 -18.99 -32.57
CA GLU A 469 -14.14 -18.38 -32.17
C GLU A 469 -15.28 -19.30 -32.58
N LEU A 470 -16.18 -19.64 -31.65
CA LEU A 470 -17.27 -20.59 -31.79
C LEU A 470 -18.59 -19.93 -31.42
N GLY A 471 -19.67 -20.24 -32.14
CA GLY A 471 -21.00 -19.69 -31.92
C GLY A 471 -22.08 -20.77 -31.85
N SER A 472 -23.09 -20.55 -31.00
CA SER A 472 -24.30 -21.37 -30.92
C SER A 472 -25.52 -20.53 -30.53
N GLU A 473 -26.68 -20.85 -31.07
CA GLU A 473 -27.99 -20.26 -30.71
C GLU A 473 -28.63 -20.95 -29.49
N SER A 474 -28.00 -21.99 -28.96
CA SER A 474 -28.44 -22.68 -27.73
C SER A 474 -27.67 -22.16 -26.52
N GLU A 475 -28.30 -22.17 -25.34
CA GLU A 475 -27.61 -21.88 -24.08
C GLU A 475 -26.67 -23.03 -23.72
N LEU A 476 -25.37 -22.79 -23.87
CA LEU A 476 -24.34 -23.78 -23.60
C LEU A 476 -23.57 -23.39 -22.33
N GLU A 477 -23.07 -24.41 -21.63
CA GLU A 477 -22.26 -24.23 -20.44
C GLU A 477 -20.77 -24.04 -20.81
N ASN A 478 -20.01 -23.44 -19.89
CA ASN A 478 -18.58 -23.20 -20.10
C ASN A 478 -17.76 -24.50 -20.34
N HIS A 479 -18.26 -25.63 -19.86
CA HIS A 479 -17.65 -26.96 -20.01
C HIS A 479 -18.23 -27.76 -21.19
N SER A 480 -19.21 -27.23 -21.94
CA SER A 480 -19.75 -27.91 -23.12
C SER A 480 -18.66 -28.19 -24.15
N SER A 481 -18.73 -29.36 -24.80
CA SER A 481 -17.82 -29.74 -25.88
C SER A 481 -17.85 -28.74 -27.04
N ILE A 482 -16.73 -28.59 -27.75
CA ILE A 482 -16.65 -27.82 -29.00
C ILE A 482 -17.68 -28.31 -30.02
N SER A 483 -18.03 -29.59 -30.00
CA SER A 483 -19.05 -30.17 -30.89
C SER A 483 -20.47 -29.66 -30.66
N ALA A 484 -20.74 -28.97 -29.55
CA ALA A 484 -22.04 -28.36 -29.29
C ALA A 484 -22.23 -27.01 -30.00
N PHE A 485 -21.15 -26.43 -30.56
CA PHE A 485 -21.19 -25.17 -31.29
C PHE A 485 -21.50 -25.42 -32.77
N ARG A 486 -22.34 -24.57 -33.35
CA ARG A 486 -22.83 -24.71 -34.73
C ARG A 486 -21.97 -23.95 -35.73
N PHE A 487 -21.35 -22.88 -35.28
CA PHE A 487 -20.55 -21.98 -36.11
C PHE A 487 -19.15 -21.88 -35.52
N GLY A 488 -18.15 -21.72 -36.37
CA GLY A 488 -16.77 -21.56 -35.94
C GLY A 488 -15.93 -20.81 -36.97
N LYS A 489 -15.03 -19.97 -36.48
CA LYS A 489 -13.98 -19.31 -37.27
C LYS A 489 -12.66 -19.50 -36.56
N GLU A 490 -11.63 -19.82 -37.34
CA GLU A 490 -10.27 -19.94 -36.84
C GLU A 490 -9.38 -18.87 -37.48
N ALA A 491 -8.53 -18.26 -36.67
CA ALA A 491 -7.47 -17.38 -37.12
C ALA A 491 -6.14 -17.90 -36.60
N SER A 492 -5.18 -18.09 -37.50
CA SER A 492 -3.78 -18.38 -37.15
C SER A 492 -2.93 -17.16 -37.49
N THR A 493 -2.12 -16.72 -36.53
CA THR A 493 -1.28 -15.53 -36.67
C THR A 493 0.18 -15.92 -36.57
N PHE A 494 0.96 -15.54 -37.58
CA PHE A 494 2.40 -15.72 -37.59
C PHE A 494 3.08 -14.41 -37.19
N TYR A 495 3.80 -14.44 -36.08
CA TYR A 495 4.55 -13.29 -35.60
C TYR A 495 6.01 -13.42 -36.02
N SER A 496 6.56 -12.37 -36.64
CA SER A 496 7.99 -12.23 -36.88
C SER A 496 8.55 -11.28 -35.85
N TYR A 497 9.32 -11.83 -34.90
CA TYR A 497 9.99 -11.04 -33.88
C TYR A 497 11.39 -10.67 -34.37
N LYS A 498 11.68 -9.37 -34.50
CA LYS A 498 13.04 -8.87 -34.70
C LYS A 498 13.55 -8.36 -33.36
N LEU A 499 14.52 -9.07 -32.78
CA LEU A 499 15.31 -8.54 -31.67
C LEU A 499 16.19 -7.42 -32.22
N ASN A 500 15.79 -6.17 -32.00
CA ASN A 500 16.73 -5.07 -32.06
C ASN A 500 17.51 -5.11 -30.75
N LEU A 501 18.73 -5.66 -30.80
CA LEU A 501 19.72 -5.46 -29.74
C LEU A 501 20.03 -3.96 -29.71
N ILE A 502 19.32 -3.22 -28.87
CA ILE A 502 19.78 -1.92 -28.43
C ILE A 502 20.78 -2.26 -27.32
N ASP A 503 22.07 -2.07 -27.60
CA ASP A 503 23.12 -2.02 -26.57
C ASP A 503 22.64 -1.03 -25.50
N ARG A 504 22.25 -1.53 -24.33
CA ARG A 504 22.04 -0.76 -23.11
C ARG A 504 22.91 -1.33 -22.02
#